data_AF-A0A9J2Q0T1-F1
#
_entry.id   AF-A0A9J2Q0T1-F1
#
_cell.length_a   1.000
_cell.length_b   1.000
_cell.length_c   1.000
_cell.angle_alpha   90.00
_cell.angle_beta   90.00
_cell.angle_gamma   90.00
#
_symmetry.space_group_name_H-M   'P 1'
#
loop_
_entity.id
_entity.type
_entity.pdbx_description
1 polymer ?
#
loop_
_entity_poly.entity_id
_entity_poly.type
_entity_poly.pdbx_seq_one_letter_code
_entity_poly.pdbx_strand_id
1 'polypeptide(L)'
;MTRFAARFTRLSAVLTAGPLRGPGILDLTAMPIDGPVLFSGSWGREWWLGGRRVVHEDGISDEGFDALQRLNDEVRGFSLPLCFVYIPQRFAISVVLLVLVINSCPHLHYLSMRVSFDVVLHGGVLLYLLAILSYRQMSCLLHTSDYSQFALVGSGVQRKVDRLTLGVQTVYRHVLPELSLRYQDAVRERMHRVDPQNHVLVFDPSTELEVEVVAHSSGAVWNKADGVDRVVATMGDSLETPGRVLVCGDTNSDLPMVRQAVARNPEGVMALFVGVNENLRESVRQLVGDVSRCCFVSCPDVIHAAMAELLNEKRATE
;
A
#
# COMPACT_ATOMS: atom_id res chain seq x y z
N MET A 1 -3.43 -7.35 -20.83
CA MET A 1 -3.84 -6.03 -20.28
C MET A 1 -3.10 -4.87 -20.91
N THR A 2 -1.77 -4.75 -20.78
CA THR A 2 -0.98 -3.60 -21.30
C THR A 2 -1.26 -3.27 -22.77
N ARG A 3 -1.19 -4.26 -23.66
CA ARG A 3 -1.48 -4.09 -25.10
C ARG A 3 -2.93 -3.67 -25.37
N PHE A 4 -3.87 -4.17 -24.57
CA PHE A 4 -5.28 -3.81 -24.71
C PHE A 4 -5.50 -2.35 -24.32
N ALA A 5 -4.99 -1.93 -23.16
CA ALA A 5 -5.06 -0.53 -22.73
C ALA A 5 -4.45 0.42 -23.78
N ALA A 6 -3.20 0.17 -24.21
CA ALA A 6 -2.54 1.02 -25.20
C ALA A 6 -3.30 1.19 -26.52
N ARG A 7 -4.10 0.20 -26.93
CA ARG A 7 -4.72 0.16 -28.27
C ARG A 7 -6.20 0.50 -28.29
N PHE A 8 -6.89 0.35 -27.15
CA PHE A 8 -8.34 0.46 -27.08
C PHE A 8 -8.85 1.49 -26.08
N THR A 9 -7.98 2.02 -25.22
CA THR A 9 -8.39 2.99 -24.20
C THR A 9 -7.56 4.26 -24.30
N ARG A 10 -8.21 5.38 -23.98
CA ARG A 10 -7.53 6.67 -23.77
C ARG A 10 -7.01 6.83 -22.34
N LEU A 11 -7.65 6.13 -21.41
CA LEU A 11 -7.30 6.10 -19.99
C LEU A 11 -7.57 4.69 -19.46
N SER A 12 -6.63 4.15 -18.68
CA SER A 12 -6.80 2.89 -17.96
C SER A 12 -6.18 3.00 -16.59
N ALA A 13 -6.97 2.69 -15.57
CA ALA A 13 -6.59 2.84 -14.18
C ALA A 13 -6.91 1.56 -13.39
N VAL A 14 -6.02 1.19 -12.48
CA VAL A 14 -6.17 0.05 -11.58
C VAL A 14 -6.21 0.59 -10.16
N LEU A 15 -7.33 0.37 -9.47
CA LEU A 15 -7.52 0.79 -8.08
C LEU A 15 -7.46 -0.41 -7.14
N THR A 16 -6.46 -0.42 -6.26
CA THR A 16 -6.27 -1.48 -5.27
C THR A 16 -6.49 -0.97 -3.84
N ALA A 17 -6.89 -1.87 -2.94
CA ALA A 17 -7.04 -1.53 -1.53
C ALA A 17 -5.70 -1.43 -0.80
N GLY A 18 -4.72 -2.25 -1.18
CA GLY A 18 -3.37 -2.26 -0.62
C GLY A 18 -2.50 -1.10 -1.09
N PRO A 19 -1.24 -0.98 -0.60
CA PRO A 19 -0.35 0.13 -0.94
C PRO A 19 0.24 0.01 -2.34
N LEU A 20 0.92 1.08 -2.80
CA LEU A 20 1.69 1.03 -4.04
C LEU A 20 2.95 0.17 -3.93
N ARG A 21 3.68 0.25 -2.81
CA ARG A 21 4.94 -0.47 -2.57
C ARG A 21 5.08 -0.98 -1.14
N GLY A 22 6.03 -1.90 -0.96
CA GLY A 22 6.60 -2.28 0.33
C GLY A 22 5.82 -3.29 1.17
N PRO A 23 5.33 -4.44 0.66
CA PRO A 23 5.03 -4.79 -0.72
C PRO A 23 3.68 -4.19 -1.14
N GLY A 24 3.56 -3.77 -2.40
CA GLY A 24 2.32 -3.22 -2.95
C GLY A 24 2.10 -3.59 -4.42
N ILE A 25 1.06 -3.03 -5.04
CA ILE A 25 0.68 -3.42 -6.42
C ILE A 25 1.82 -3.25 -7.43
N LEU A 26 2.71 -2.26 -7.23
CA LEU A 26 3.87 -2.04 -8.11
C LEU A 26 4.97 -3.10 -7.95
N ASP A 27 5.00 -3.79 -6.81
CA ASP A 27 5.95 -4.88 -6.56
C ASP A 27 5.38 -6.24 -7.01
N LEU A 28 4.05 -6.32 -7.16
CA LEU A 28 3.32 -7.55 -7.52
C LEU A 28 2.95 -7.62 -9.00
N THR A 29 2.93 -6.49 -9.71
CA THR A 29 2.56 -6.43 -11.13
C THR A 29 3.70 -6.85 -12.05
N ALA A 30 3.36 -7.58 -13.12
CA ALA A 30 4.27 -7.85 -14.23
C ALA A 30 4.11 -6.85 -15.39
N MET A 31 3.28 -5.81 -15.22
CA MET A 31 3.02 -4.80 -16.24
C MET A 31 4.02 -3.63 -16.15
N PRO A 32 4.30 -2.93 -17.26
CA PRO A 32 5.10 -1.70 -17.22
C PRO A 32 4.44 -0.66 -16.30
N ILE A 33 5.19 -0.19 -15.30
CA ILE A 33 4.72 0.76 -14.29
C ILE A 33 4.42 2.13 -14.93
N ASP A 34 5.34 2.67 -15.74
CA ASP A 34 5.15 3.92 -16.50
C ASP A 34 4.57 3.65 -17.89
N GLY A 35 3.62 2.72 -17.96
CA GLY A 35 2.97 2.28 -19.19
C GLY A 35 1.61 2.95 -19.44
N PRO A 36 0.77 2.34 -20.31
CA PRO A 36 -0.57 2.84 -20.62
C PRO A 36 -1.60 2.61 -19.49
N VAL A 37 -1.20 2.02 -18.37
CA VAL A 37 -2.08 1.70 -17.24
C VAL A 37 -1.56 2.40 -16.00
N LEU A 38 -2.41 3.22 -15.39
CA LEU A 38 -2.12 3.93 -14.15
C LEU A 38 -2.43 3.02 -12.96
N PHE A 39 -1.50 2.95 -12.01
CA PHE A 39 -1.65 2.12 -10.81
C PHE A 39 -1.92 2.99 -9.59
N SER A 40 -2.89 2.56 -8.80
CA SER A 40 -3.24 3.18 -7.52
C SER A 40 -3.19 2.17 -6.37
N GLY A 41 -2.86 2.68 -5.20
CA GLY A 41 -3.02 2.02 -3.92
C GLY A 41 -4.04 2.74 -3.05
N SER A 42 -4.34 2.17 -1.89
CA SER A 42 -5.14 2.80 -0.84
C SER A 42 -6.47 3.36 -1.38
N TRP A 43 -7.19 2.57 -2.18
CA TRP A 43 -8.47 2.92 -2.78
C TRP A 43 -8.43 4.16 -3.69
N GLY A 44 -7.25 4.47 -4.24
CA GLY A 44 -7.03 5.66 -5.07
C GLY A 44 -6.59 6.90 -4.30
N ARG A 45 -6.24 6.77 -3.01
CA ARG A 45 -5.56 7.84 -2.27
C ARG A 45 -4.11 8.03 -2.70
N GLU A 46 -3.48 7.02 -3.28
CA GLU A 46 -2.13 7.15 -3.81
C GLU A 46 -2.05 6.61 -5.23
N TRP A 47 -1.30 7.31 -6.08
CA TRP A 47 -1.11 6.99 -7.49
C TRP A 47 0.36 7.03 -7.88
N TRP A 48 0.74 6.18 -8.83
CA TRP A 48 2.00 6.31 -9.54
C TRP A 48 1.77 7.03 -10.87
N LEU A 49 2.20 8.29 -10.97
CA LEU A 49 1.97 9.15 -12.13
C LEU A 49 3.29 9.82 -12.54
N GLY A 50 3.71 9.62 -13.79
CA GLY A 50 4.90 10.27 -14.35
C GLY A 50 6.19 9.98 -13.58
N GLY A 51 6.41 8.71 -13.20
CA GLY A 51 7.61 8.29 -12.46
C GLY A 51 7.66 8.70 -10.99
N ARG A 52 6.56 9.20 -10.41
CA ARG A 52 6.49 9.61 -9.00
C ARG A 52 5.21 9.16 -8.32
N ARG A 53 5.30 8.98 -7.00
CA ARG A 53 4.15 8.75 -6.12
C ARG A 53 3.46 10.07 -5.82
N VAL A 54 2.14 10.12 -6.02
CA VAL A 54 1.26 11.23 -5.64
C VAL A 54 0.29 10.72 -4.59
N VAL A 55 0.09 11.45 -3.49
CA VAL A 55 -0.77 11.07 -2.36
C VAL A 55 -1.84 12.14 -2.13
N HIS A 56 -3.05 11.69 -1.83
CA HIS A 56 -4.21 12.50 -1.49
C HIS A 56 -4.57 12.25 -0.02
N GLU A 57 -4.16 13.21 0.81
CA GLU A 57 -4.30 13.17 2.27
C GLU A 57 -5.64 13.78 2.74
N ASP A 58 -6.59 13.97 1.82
CA ASP A 58 -7.91 14.54 2.10
C ASP A 58 -8.55 13.84 3.31
N GLY A 59 -8.73 14.60 4.40
CA GLY A 59 -9.36 14.15 5.63
C GLY A 59 -8.45 13.50 6.68
N ILE A 60 -7.12 13.48 6.47
CA ILE A 60 -6.12 12.94 7.42
C ILE A 60 -5.29 14.11 7.96
N SER A 61 -5.11 14.20 9.28
CA SER A 61 -4.20 15.19 9.85
C SER A 61 -2.73 14.79 9.63
N ASP A 62 -1.84 15.78 9.52
CA ASP A 62 -0.38 15.54 9.46
C ASP A 62 0.08 14.66 10.63
N GLU A 63 -0.43 14.92 11.84
CA GLU A 63 -0.18 14.12 13.04
C GLU A 63 -0.63 12.66 12.87
N GLY A 64 -1.79 12.43 12.26
CA GLY A 64 -2.30 11.10 11.95
C GLY A 64 -1.47 10.35 10.93
N PHE A 65 -1.05 11.04 9.88
CA PHE A 65 -0.20 10.47 8.84
C PHE A 65 1.17 10.04 9.40
N ASP A 66 1.79 10.91 10.20
CA ASP A 66 3.08 10.65 10.85
C ASP A 66 2.97 9.54 11.92
N ALA A 67 1.89 9.53 12.70
CA ALA A 67 1.63 8.47 13.68
C ALA A 67 1.51 7.09 13.01
N LEU A 68 0.79 7.00 11.88
CA LEU A 68 0.70 5.76 11.11
C LEU A 68 2.06 5.30 10.55
N GLN A 69 2.93 6.24 10.16
CA GLN A 69 4.29 5.90 9.72
C GLN A 69 5.13 5.35 10.89
N ARG A 70 5.14 6.05 12.03
CA ARG A 70 5.86 5.59 13.24
C ARG A 70 5.38 4.21 13.71
N LEU A 71 4.07 3.97 13.68
CA LEU A 71 3.51 2.67 14.03
C LEU A 71 3.93 1.58 13.03
N ASN A 72 3.92 1.87 11.73
CA ASN A 72 4.42 0.95 10.72
C ASN A 72 5.89 0.57 10.99
N ASP A 73 6.72 1.52 11.40
CA ASP A 73 8.14 1.29 11.69
C ASP A 73 8.33 0.43 12.97
N GLU A 74 7.51 0.63 14.00
CA GLU A 74 7.46 -0.22 15.20
C GLU A 74 7.05 -1.67 14.88
N VAL A 75 6.11 -1.85 13.93
CA VAL A 75 5.60 -3.18 13.55
C VAL A 75 6.55 -3.91 12.60
N ARG A 76 6.98 -3.26 11.52
CA ARG A 76 7.73 -3.89 10.42
C ARG A 76 9.24 -3.70 10.51
N GLY A 77 9.69 -2.72 11.29
CA GLY A 77 11.10 -2.35 11.37
C GLY A 77 11.48 -1.41 10.25
N PHE A 78 12.56 -0.67 10.48
CA PHE A 78 13.06 0.31 9.53
C PHE A 78 13.60 -0.41 8.28
N SER A 79 12.88 -0.33 7.16
CA SER A 79 13.49 -0.58 5.84
C SER A 79 14.23 0.68 5.44
N LEU A 80 15.50 0.80 5.82
CA LEU A 80 16.37 1.72 5.08
C LEU A 80 16.31 1.27 3.61
N PRO A 81 16.02 2.16 2.65
CA PRO A 81 16.34 1.82 1.27
C PRO A 81 17.83 1.49 1.26
N LEU A 82 18.18 0.30 0.80
CA LEU A 82 19.53 0.00 0.36
C LEU A 82 19.82 0.92 -0.84
N CYS A 83 20.09 2.19 -0.58
CA CYS A 83 20.86 3.01 -1.47
C CYS A 83 22.23 2.35 -1.51
N PHE A 84 22.41 1.46 -2.49
CA PHE A 84 23.73 1.20 -3.03
C PHE A 84 24.26 2.54 -3.51
N VAL A 85 24.98 3.26 -2.64
CA VAL A 85 25.90 4.29 -3.08
C VAL A 85 26.96 3.53 -3.85
N TYR A 86 26.78 3.48 -5.17
CA TYR A 86 27.82 3.05 -6.08
C TYR A 86 28.93 4.09 -5.97
N ILE A 87 29.90 3.84 -5.10
CA ILE A 87 31.13 4.63 -5.02
C ILE A 87 31.95 4.20 -6.24
N PRO A 88 32.09 5.03 -7.28
CA PRO A 88 33.03 4.72 -8.34
C PRO A 88 34.41 4.73 -7.71
N GLN A 89 35.11 3.63 -7.88
CA GLN A 89 36.49 3.48 -7.46
C GLN A 89 37.30 4.67 -7.98
N ARG A 90 38.04 5.32 -7.07
CA ARG A 90 38.92 6.50 -7.23
C ARG A 90 38.24 7.83 -6.93
N PHE A 91 38.41 8.33 -5.72
CA PHE A 91 39.27 9.47 -5.40
C PHE A 91 39.21 9.75 -3.88
N ALA A 92 40.32 10.23 -3.32
CA ALA A 92 40.60 10.30 -1.89
C ALA A 92 39.56 11.11 -1.08
N ILE A 93 39.06 10.52 0.01
CA ILE A 93 38.14 11.18 0.95
C ILE A 93 38.98 11.96 1.97
N SER A 94 39.11 13.27 1.76
CA SER A 94 39.34 14.23 2.83
C SER A 94 38.02 14.93 3.14
N VAL A 95 37.55 14.74 4.38
CA VAL A 95 36.90 15.76 5.21
C VAL A 95 35.84 16.62 4.52
N VAL A 96 34.57 16.18 4.50
CA VAL A 96 33.40 17.04 4.78
C VAL A 96 32.20 16.12 5.05
N LEU A 97 31.88 15.85 6.32
CA LEU A 97 30.48 15.60 6.71
C LEU A 97 30.26 16.18 8.11
N LEU A 98 30.22 17.51 8.13
CA LEU A 98 29.20 18.33 8.82
C LEU A 98 28.23 17.47 9.66
N VAL A 99 28.54 17.18 10.91
CA VAL A 99 28.13 17.97 12.08
C VAL A 99 26.80 18.69 11.82
N LEU A 100 25.68 18.09 12.20
CA LEU A 100 24.54 18.85 12.71
C LEU A 100 23.82 18.01 13.77
N VAL A 101 24.13 18.40 15.02
CA VAL A 101 23.27 18.43 16.20
C VAL A 101 22.93 17.10 16.89
N ILE A 102 23.75 16.70 17.86
CA ILE A 102 23.22 16.32 19.18
C ILE A 102 24.06 17.03 20.25
N ASN A 103 23.54 18.18 20.69
CA ASN A 103 23.98 18.82 21.92
C ASN A 103 23.40 18.07 23.12
N SER A 104 24.22 17.97 24.16
CA SER A 104 23.82 17.81 25.57
C SER A 104 23.41 16.42 26.06
N CYS A 105 24.37 15.68 26.62
CA CYS A 105 24.14 14.93 27.85
C CYS A 105 25.47 14.71 28.61
N PRO A 106 25.67 15.35 29.79
CA PRO A 106 26.82 15.12 30.64
C PRO A 106 26.51 13.95 31.57
N HIS A 107 27.26 12.85 31.47
CA HIS A 107 27.58 11.89 32.53
C HIS A 107 27.96 10.55 31.89
N LEU A 108 29.20 10.45 31.41
CA LEU A 108 29.86 9.14 31.34
C LEU A 108 31.17 9.24 32.12
N HIS A 109 31.15 8.65 33.32
CA HIS A 109 32.32 8.48 34.17
C HIS A 109 33.32 7.52 33.53
N TYR A 110 34.58 7.93 33.60
CA TYR A 110 35.79 7.23 33.22
C TYR A 110 35.88 5.79 33.79
N LEU A 111 36.17 4.80 32.93
CA LEU A 111 36.87 3.59 33.36
C LEU A 111 38.23 3.54 32.65
N SER A 112 39.27 3.90 33.39
CA SER A 112 40.67 3.79 33.00
C SER A 112 41.14 2.33 33.16
N MET A 113 41.53 1.69 32.07
CA MET A 113 42.43 0.55 32.11
C MET A 113 43.62 0.82 31.20
N ARG A 114 44.76 1.13 31.85
CA ARG A 114 46.10 1.11 31.27
C ARG A 114 46.54 -0.34 31.14
N VAL A 115 46.51 -0.89 29.93
CA VAL A 115 47.47 -1.92 29.50
C VAL A 115 47.74 -1.68 28.02
N SER A 116 48.99 -1.39 27.71
CA SER A 116 49.48 -1.16 26.36
C SER A 116 49.28 -2.42 25.51
N PHE A 117 48.34 -2.33 24.59
CA PHE A 117 48.24 -3.19 23.43
C PHE A 117 48.11 -2.26 22.23
N ASP A 118 49.09 -2.30 21.32
CA ASP A 118 48.94 -1.82 19.95
C ASP A 118 47.87 -2.69 19.27
N VAL A 119 46.61 -2.38 19.53
CA VAL A 119 45.50 -2.85 18.73
C VAL A 119 45.11 -1.65 17.87
N VAL A 120 45.43 -1.77 16.59
CA VAL A 120 44.76 -1.03 15.52
C VAL A 120 43.26 -1.21 15.73
N LEU A 121 42.64 -0.29 16.46
CA LEU A 121 41.22 -0.34 16.80
C LEU A 121 40.45 0.01 15.52
N HIS A 122 40.20 -1.03 14.73
CA HIS A 122 39.43 -0.98 13.51
C HIS A 122 38.10 -0.26 13.76
N GLY A 123 37.84 0.80 12.97
CA GLY A 123 36.51 1.41 12.83
C GLY A 123 35.41 0.41 12.46
N GLY A 124 35.77 -0.82 12.06
CA GLY A 124 34.85 -1.94 11.92
C GLY A 124 34.20 -2.41 13.22
N VAL A 125 34.87 -2.35 14.39
CA VAL A 125 34.29 -2.83 15.67
C VAL A 125 33.26 -1.84 16.20
N LEU A 126 33.45 -0.53 16.00
CA LEU A 126 32.45 0.49 16.36
C LEU A 126 31.27 0.49 15.39
N LEU A 127 31.50 0.20 14.10
CA LEU A 127 30.42 -0.04 13.14
C LEU A 127 29.63 -1.32 13.47
N TYR A 128 30.31 -2.37 13.94
CA TYR A 128 29.66 -3.60 14.40
C TYR A 128 28.91 -3.39 15.72
N LEU A 129 29.43 -2.57 16.65
CA LEU A 129 28.74 -2.20 17.88
C LEU A 129 27.58 -1.23 17.65
N LEU A 130 27.69 -0.29 16.71
CA LEU A 130 26.57 0.56 16.27
C LEU A 130 25.56 -0.24 15.47
N ALA A 131 25.98 -1.16 14.61
CA ALA A 131 25.09 -2.11 13.95
C ALA A 131 24.44 -3.04 14.99
N ILE A 132 25.14 -3.51 16.02
CA ILE A 132 24.57 -4.32 17.12
C ILE A 132 23.69 -3.47 18.03
N LEU A 133 23.96 -2.19 18.25
CA LEU A 133 23.13 -1.29 19.06
C LEU A 133 21.88 -0.84 18.29
N SER A 134 21.99 -0.58 16.98
CA SER A 134 20.86 -0.40 16.06
C SER A 134 20.07 -1.69 15.85
N TYR A 135 20.73 -2.86 15.76
CA TYR A 135 20.10 -4.18 15.68
C TYR A 135 19.43 -4.58 17.00
N ARG A 136 20.00 -4.18 18.16
CA ARG A 136 19.35 -4.31 19.48
C ARG A 136 18.18 -3.33 19.67
N GLN A 137 18.17 -2.20 18.97
CA GLN A 137 17.01 -1.28 18.93
C GLN A 137 15.96 -1.66 17.86
N MET A 138 16.32 -2.40 16.81
CA MET A 138 15.40 -2.89 15.76
C MET A 138 14.69 -4.19 16.15
N SER A 139 14.12 -4.21 17.35
CA SER A 139 13.18 -5.25 17.78
C SER A 139 11.79 -4.94 17.19
N CYS A 140 11.67 -4.95 15.86
CA CYS A 140 10.35 -4.76 15.25
C CYS A 140 9.50 -6.02 15.46
N LEU A 141 8.18 -5.82 15.56
CA LEU A 141 7.27 -6.88 15.93
C LEU A 141 7.41 -8.11 15.02
N LEU A 142 7.50 -7.90 13.70
CA LEU A 142 7.58 -8.97 12.71
C LEU A 142 8.96 -9.65 12.60
N HIS A 143 10.03 -9.08 13.16
CA HIS A 143 11.34 -9.74 13.20
C HIS A 143 11.53 -10.63 14.45
N THR A 144 10.62 -10.55 15.42
CA THR A 144 10.59 -11.54 16.52
C THR A 144 10.00 -12.86 16.03
N SER A 145 10.61 -13.99 16.43
CA SER A 145 10.37 -15.32 15.83
C SER A 145 8.89 -15.69 15.76
N ASP A 146 8.12 -15.38 16.81
CA ASP A 146 6.75 -15.86 16.98
C ASP A 146 5.75 -15.10 16.10
N TYR A 147 6.02 -13.83 15.76
CA TYR A 147 5.12 -12.97 14.99
C TYR A 147 5.49 -12.85 13.51
N SER A 148 6.67 -13.32 13.10
CA SER A 148 7.12 -13.28 11.71
C SER A 148 6.11 -13.87 10.71
N GLN A 149 5.35 -14.88 11.12
CA GLN A 149 4.29 -15.49 10.30
C GLN A 149 3.17 -14.52 9.92
N PHE A 150 2.89 -13.49 10.74
CA PHE A 150 1.84 -12.50 10.43
C PHE A 150 2.20 -11.58 9.27
N ALA A 151 3.46 -11.57 8.82
CA ALA A 151 3.82 -10.94 7.54
C ALA A 151 3.21 -11.68 6.33
N LEU A 152 2.85 -12.95 6.50
CA LEU A 152 2.36 -13.86 5.45
C LEU A 152 0.90 -14.31 5.67
N VAL A 153 0.31 -13.99 6.82
CA VAL A 153 -1.10 -14.30 7.12
C VAL A 153 -2.00 -13.30 6.41
N GLY A 154 -2.85 -13.78 5.50
CA GLY A 154 -3.82 -12.95 4.79
C GLY A 154 -3.15 -11.85 3.98
N SER A 155 -3.54 -10.59 4.23
CA SER A 155 -2.93 -9.39 3.63
C SER A 155 -1.54 -9.06 4.17
N GLY A 156 -1.09 -9.73 5.23
CA GLY A 156 0.13 -9.40 5.96
C GLY A 156 -0.03 -8.08 6.71
N VAL A 157 1.03 -7.26 6.71
CA VAL A 157 0.97 -5.88 7.21
C VAL A 157 1.00 -4.91 6.04
N GLN A 158 0.02 -4.03 5.94
CA GLN A 158 -0.15 -3.11 4.82
C GLN A 158 -0.33 -1.68 5.30
N ARG A 159 0.65 -0.82 5.01
CA ARG A 159 0.55 0.64 5.26
C ARG A 159 -0.21 1.29 4.11
N LYS A 160 -1.53 1.39 4.25
CA LYS A 160 -2.38 2.21 3.37
C LYS A 160 -2.27 3.68 3.80
N VAL A 161 -2.68 4.64 2.97
CA VAL A 161 -2.53 6.09 3.25
C VAL A 161 -3.17 6.53 4.57
N ASP A 162 -4.37 6.04 4.89
CA ASP A 162 -5.19 6.43 6.04
C ASP A 162 -5.20 5.42 7.19
N ARG A 163 -4.58 4.25 6.99
CA ARG A 163 -4.60 3.16 7.97
C ARG A 163 -3.47 2.15 7.81
N LEU A 164 -3.22 1.38 8.86
CA LEU A 164 -2.41 0.18 8.84
C LEU A 164 -3.34 -1.04 8.93
N THR A 165 -3.38 -1.89 7.91
CA THR A 165 -4.14 -3.15 7.92
C THR A 165 -3.22 -4.30 8.30
N LEU A 166 -3.69 -5.17 9.18
CA LEU A 166 -2.93 -6.25 9.79
C LEU A 166 -3.73 -7.55 9.67
N GLY A 167 -3.22 -8.51 8.90
CA GLY A 167 -3.74 -9.88 8.89
C GLY A 167 -3.48 -10.55 10.24
N VAL A 168 -4.53 -11.05 10.88
CA VAL A 168 -4.47 -11.70 12.20
C VAL A 168 -4.95 -13.15 12.18
N GLN A 169 -5.57 -13.58 11.08
CA GLN A 169 -6.04 -14.95 10.90
C GLN A 169 -6.21 -15.29 9.40
N THR A 170 -6.26 -16.58 9.10
CA THR A 170 -6.60 -17.12 7.77
C THR A 170 -8.02 -17.67 7.74
N VAL A 171 -8.62 -17.78 6.55
CA VAL A 171 -9.98 -18.33 6.37
C VAL A 171 -10.15 -19.72 7.00
N TYR A 172 -9.10 -20.54 7.00
CA TYR A 172 -9.11 -21.89 7.56
C TYR A 172 -8.64 -21.96 9.03
N ARG A 173 -8.48 -20.82 9.70
CA ARG A 173 -8.10 -20.73 11.12
C ARG A 173 -6.75 -21.39 11.46
N HIS A 174 -5.77 -21.28 10.57
CA HIS A 174 -4.44 -21.84 10.76
C HIS A 174 -3.64 -21.20 11.91
N VAL A 175 -3.91 -19.94 12.27
CA VAL A 175 -3.21 -19.25 13.36
C VAL A 175 -3.86 -19.64 14.68
N LEU A 176 -3.06 -20.06 15.67
CA LEU A 176 -3.56 -20.34 17.02
C LEU A 176 -4.25 -19.09 17.61
N PRO A 177 -5.47 -19.18 18.16
CA PRO A 177 -6.21 -18.02 18.66
C PRO A 177 -5.43 -17.21 19.70
N GLU A 178 -4.74 -17.88 20.62
CA GLU A 178 -3.90 -17.25 21.64
C GLU A 178 -2.75 -16.44 21.03
N LEU A 179 -2.16 -16.93 19.94
CA LEU A 179 -1.07 -16.24 19.25
C LEU A 179 -1.57 -15.01 18.50
N SER A 180 -2.76 -15.10 17.87
CA SER A 180 -3.42 -13.96 17.24
C SER A 180 -3.74 -12.86 18.26
N LEU A 181 -4.28 -13.23 19.43
CA LEU A 181 -4.55 -12.29 20.53
C LEU A 181 -3.25 -11.63 21.03
N ARG A 182 -2.21 -12.41 21.30
CA ARG A 182 -0.89 -11.88 21.69
C ARG A 182 -0.28 -10.95 20.65
N TYR A 183 -0.50 -11.20 19.37
CA TYR A 183 -0.06 -10.31 18.29
C TYR A 183 -0.82 -9.00 18.29
N GLN A 184 -2.15 -9.04 18.41
CA GLN A 184 -2.99 -7.85 18.51
C GLN A 184 -2.66 -7.01 19.76
N ASP A 185 -2.43 -7.65 20.91
CA ASP A 185 -2.02 -6.98 22.14
C ASP A 185 -0.67 -6.26 21.96
N ALA A 186 0.29 -6.90 21.29
CA ALA A 186 1.57 -6.29 20.99
C ALA A 186 1.44 -5.10 20.03
N VAL A 187 0.54 -5.16 19.04
CA VAL A 187 0.22 -4.01 18.18
C VAL A 187 -0.37 -2.86 18.99
N ARG A 188 -1.33 -3.14 19.88
CA ARG A 188 -1.94 -2.10 20.74
C ARG A 188 -0.92 -1.45 21.67
N GLU A 189 0.02 -2.24 22.18
CA GLU A 189 1.12 -1.72 23.00
C GLU A 189 2.04 -0.79 22.19
N ARG A 190 2.35 -1.12 20.93
CA ARG A 190 3.11 -0.23 20.03
C ARG A 190 2.32 1.02 19.63
N MET A 191 1.02 0.89 19.40
CA MET A 191 0.13 2.01 19.15
C MET A 191 0.17 3.00 20.32
N HIS A 192 0.11 2.50 21.56
CA HIS A 192 0.18 3.34 22.76
C HIS A 192 1.53 4.06 22.94
N ARG A 193 2.64 3.52 22.42
CA ARG A 193 3.93 4.24 22.41
C ARG A 193 3.93 5.42 21.45
N VAL A 194 3.24 5.28 20.32
CA VAL A 194 3.16 6.28 19.25
C VAL A 194 2.14 7.37 19.59
N ASP A 195 1.01 6.98 20.16
CA ASP A 195 -0.11 7.81 20.59
C ASP A 195 -0.54 7.44 22.02
N PRO A 196 0.17 7.94 23.07
CA PRO A 196 -0.13 7.61 24.46
C PRO A 196 -1.50 8.12 24.95
N GLN A 197 -2.05 9.12 24.26
CA GLN A 197 -3.29 9.77 24.64
C GLN A 197 -4.51 9.20 23.90
N ASN A 198 -4.31 8.33 22.91
CA ASN A 198 -5.32 7.72 22.06
C ASN A 198 -6.23 8.75 21.35
N HIS A 199 -5.67 9.90 20.95
CA HIS A 199 -6.42 10.94 20.24
C HIS A 199 -6.22 10.91 18.73
N VAL A 200 -5.18 10.20 18.25
CA VAL A 200 -4.79 10.14 16.84
C VAL A 200 -5.19 8.81 16.21
N LEU A 201 -4.91 7.69 16.88
CA LEU A 201 -5.01 6.35 16.31
C LEU A 201 -6.12 5.55 16.97
N VAL A 202 -6.93 4.88 16.14
CA VAL A 202 -8.00 3.98 16.58
C VAL A 202 -7.70 2.56 16.14
N PHE A 203 -7.69 1.63 17.08
CA PHE A 203 -7.59 0.20 16.81
C PHE A 203 -9.00 -0.38 16.54
N ASP A 204 -9.23 -0.85 15.32
CA ASP A 204 -10.50 -1.38 14.84
C ASP A 204 -10.39 -2.89 14.51
N PRO A 205 -10.94 -3.78 15.37
CA PRO A 205 -10.99 -5.22 15.13
C PRO A 205 -12.22 -5.60 14.29
N SER A 206 -12.40 -4.95 13.13
CA SER A 206 -13.63 -5.02 12.34
C SER A 206 -13.90 -6.41 11.74
N THR A 207 -12.91 -7.29 11.62
CA THR A 207 -13.10 -8.65 11.08
C THR A 207 -12.31 -9.70 11.86
N GLU A 208 -12.72 -10.97 11.74
CA GLU A 208 -11.96 -12.10 12.30
C GLU A 208 -10.60 -12.32 11.61
N LEU A 209 -10.43 -11.81 10.37
CA LEU A 209 -9.26 -12.06 9.53
C LEU A 209 -8.23 -10.94 9.59
N GLU A 210 -8.69 -9.71 9.70
CA GLU A 210 -7.91 -8.47 9.63
C GLU A 210 -8.36 -7.49 10.71
N VAL A 211 -7.38 -6.80 11.30
CA VAL A 211 -7.60 -5.63 12.14
C VAL A 211 -6.96 -4.40 11.50
N GLU A 212 -7.52 -3.22 11.75
CA GLU A 212 -7.04 -1.98 11.19
C GLU A 212 -6.66 -0.99 12.29
N VAL A 213 -5.58 -0.24 12.08
CA VAL A 213 -5.27 0.95 12.88
C VAL A 213 -5.48 2.17 12.00
N VAL A 214 -6.48 2.97 12.30
CA VAL A 214 -6.95 4.06 11.45
C VAL A 214 -6.59 5.39 12.11
N ALA A 215 -6.11 6.37 11.32
CA ALA A 215 -5.97 7.73 11.81
C ALA A 215 -7.36 8.38 11.94
N HIS A 216 -7.61 9.09 13.04
CA HIS A 216 -8.81 9.88 13.22
C HIS A 216 -8.98 10.83 12.02
N SER A 217 -10.06 10.65 11.26
CA SER A 217 -10.39 11.51 10.13
C SER A 217 -11.57 12.40 10.48
N SER A 218 -11.45 13.69 10.19
CA SER A 218 -12.53 14.67 10.33
C SER A 218 -13.32 14.86 9.02
N GLY A 219 -13.01 14.05 7.99
CA GLY A 219 -13.51 14.19 6.62
C GLY A 219 -14.49 13.10 6.18
N ALA A 220 -14.97 13.21 4.95
CA ALA A 220 -15.80 12.19 4.32
C ALA A 220 -15.02 10.87 4.13
N VAL A 221 -15.72 9.75 4.23
CA VAL A 221 -15.14 8.41 4.06
C VAL A 221 -14.72 8.21 2.60
N TRP A 222 -13.42 8.11 2.37
CA TRP A 222 -12.86 7.88 1.03
C TRP A 222 -13.15 6.47 0.54
N ASN A 223 -13.56 6.38 -0.72
CA ASN A 223 -13.81 5.13 -1.42
C ASN A 223 -13.22 5.17 -2.85
N LYS A 224 -13.38 4.08 -3.61
CA LYS A 224 -12.79 3.98 -4.96
C LYS A 224 -13.35 5.01 -5.95
N ALA A 225 -14.57 5.53 -5.75
CA ALA A 225 -15.12 6.60 -6.59
C ALA A 225 -14.30 7.89 -6.47
N ASP A 226 -13.88 8.26 -5.25
CA ASP A 226 -13.05 9.44 -5.01
C ASP A 226 -11.69 9.30 -5.72
N GLY A 227 -11.13 8.09 -5.71
CA GLY A 227 -9.95 7.73 -6.48
C GLY A 227 -10.13 7.91 -7.99
N VAL A 228 -11.25 7.44 -8.53
CA VAL A 228 -11.59 7.59 -9.96
C VAL A 228 -11.73 9.07 -10.33
N ASP A 229 -12.49 9.84 -9.56
CA ASP A 229 -12.68 11.27 -9.81
C ASP A 229 -11.35 12.02 -9.80
N ARG A 230 -10.48 11.70 -8.85
CA ARG A 230 -9.19 12.36 -8.71
C ARG A 230 -8.26 12.06 -9.87
N VAL A 231 -8.17 10.81 -10.33
CA VAL A 231 -7.29 10.47 -11.46
C VAL A 231 -7.82 11.04 -12.77
N VAL A 232 -9.14 10.98 -13.00
CA VAL A 232 -9.76 11.56 -14.21
C VAL A 232 -9.49 13.06 -14.28
N ALA A 233 -9.70 13.78 -13.18
CA ALA A 233 -9.39 15.21 -13.11
C ALA A 233 -7.89 15.50 -13.28
N THR A 234 -7.01 14.71 -12.67
CA THR A 234 -5.54 14.88 -12.77
C THR A 234 -5.05 14.70 -14.20
N MET A 235 -5.68 13.80 -14.96
CA MET A 235 -5.36 13.56 -16.37
C MET A 235 -5.99 14.58 -17.33
N GLY A 236 -6.73 15.57 -16.81
CA GLY A 236 -7.45 16.56 -17.63
C GLY A 236 -8.60 15.94 -18.43
N ASP A 237 -9.17 14.86 -17.91
CA ASP A 237 -10.19 14.06 -18.57
C ASP A 237 -11.58 14.23 -17.88
N SER A 238 -12.64 13.66 -18.46
CA SER A 238 -13.98 13.59 -17.89
C SER A 238 -14.67 12.27 -18.23
N LEU A 239 -15.49 11.78 -17.29
CA LEU A 239 -16.39 10.65 -17.52
C LEU A 239 -17.62 11.03 -18.35
N GLU A 240 -17.95 12.32 -18.44
CA GLU A 240 -19.13 12.85 -19.14
C GLU A 240 -18.96 12.90 -20.67
N THR A 241 -17.73 12.75 -21.17
CA THR A 241 -17.46 12.80 -22.61
C THR A 241 -18.25 11.70 -23.35
N PRO A 242 -18.77 11.98 -24.57
CA PRO A 242 -19.41 10.95 -25.39
C PRO A 242 -18.48 9.76 -25.58
N GLY A 243 -18.92 8.57 -25.16
CA GLY A 243 -18.09 7.37 -25.19
C GLY A 243 -18.53 6.33 -24.17
N ARG A 244 -17.86 5.18 -24.20
CA ARG A 244 -18.12 4.08 -23.28
C ARG A 244 -17.10 4.07 -22.13
N VAL A 245 -17.58 3.76 -20.92
CA VAL A 245 -16.75 3.58 -19.73
C VAL A 245 -16.91 2.15 -19.25
N LEU A 246 -15.83 1.36 -19.31
CA LEU A 246 -15.83 -0.01 -18.79
C LEU A 246 -15.31 -0.02 -17.35
N VAL A 247 -16.16 -0.43 -16.41
CA VAL A 247 -15.79 -0.63 -15.00
C VAL A 247 -15.71 -2.12 -14.71
N CYS A 248 -14.54 -2.59 -14.26
CA CYS A 248 -14.33 -3.97 -13.85
C CYS A 248 -14.23 -4.08 -12.32
N GLY A 249 -14.82 -5.12 -11.72
CA GLY A 249 -14.77 -5.33 -10.27
C GLY A 249 -15.06 -6.78 -9.87
N ASP A 250 -14.92 -7.07 -8.59
CA ASP A 250 -15.15 -8.41 -8.02
C ASP A 250 -15.85 -8.36 -6.66
N THR A 251 -15.85 -7.20 -5.99
CA THR A 251 -16.43 -7.04 -4.65
C THR A 251 -17.38 -5.84 -4.56
N ASN A 252 -18.10 -5.74 -3.42
CA ASN A 252 -18.92 -4.57 -3.13
C ASN A 252 -18.12 -3.26 -3.05
N SER A 253 -16.79 -3.34 -2.80
CA SER A 253 -15.92 -2.16 -2.76
C SER A 253 -15.79 -1.45 -4.12
N ASP A 254 -16.19 -2.11 -5.21
CA ASP A 254 -16.13 -1.59 -6.56
C ASP A 254 -17.43 -0.90 -7.01
N LEU A 255 -18.54 -1.12 -6.29
CA LEU A 255 -19.83 -0.50 -6.60
C LEU A 255 -19.80 1.04 -6.61
N PRO A 256 -19.03 1.73 -5.74
CA PRO A 256 -18.88 3.17 -5.83
C PRO A 256 -18.33 3.64 -7.19
N MET A 257 -17.38 2.90 -7.81
CA MET A 257 -16.87 3.26 -9.14
C MET A 257 -17.96 3.19 -10.20
N VAL A 258 -18.81 2.15 -10.15
CA VAL A 258 -19.96 2.00 -11.06
C VAL A 258 -20.94 3.13 -10.85
N ARG A 259 -21.33 3.41 -9.60
CA ARG A 259 -22.27 4.48 -9.25
C ARG A 259 -21.79 5.83 -9.76
N GLN A 260 -20.50 6.13 -9.57
CA GLN A 260 -19.90 7.38 -10.01
C GLN A 260 -19.88 7.50 -11.53
N ALA A 261 -19.51 6.43 -12.23
CA ALA A 261 -19.51 6.41 -13.68
C ALA A 261 -20.93 6.56 -14.26
N VAL A 262 -21.94 5.90 -13.67
CA VAL A 262 -23.34 6.00 -14.11
C VAL A 262 -23.90 7.39 -13.85
N ALA A 263 -23.57 8.01 -12.72
CA ALA A 263 -24.03 9.36 -12.39
C ALA A 263 -23.55 10.40 -13.42
N ARG A 264 -22.38 10.19 -14.03
CA ARG A 264 -21.79 11.10 -15.02
C ARG A 264 -22.05 10.69 -16.47
N ASN A 265 -22.29 9.41 -16.74
CA ASN A 265 -22.48 8.85 -18.08
C ASN A 265 -23.48 7.68 -18.06
N PRO A 266 -24.78 7.95 -17.87
CA PRO A 266 -25.78 6.92 -17.58
C PRO A 266 -25.93 5.88 -18.70
N GLU A 267 -25.77 6.30 -19.96
CA GLU A 267 -25.93 5.44 -21.14
C GLU A 267 -24.61 4.77 -21.59
N GLY A 268 -23.45 5.32 -21.23
CA GLY A 268 -22.14 4.85 -21.70
C GLY A 268 -21.45 3.83 -20.81
N VAL A 269 -21.91 3.61 -19.58
CA VAL A 269 -21.26 2.68 -18.65
C VAL A 269 -21.52 1.22 -19.04
N MET A 270 -20.45 0.44 -19.05
CA MET A 270 -20.46 -1.02 -19.13
C MET A 270 -19.82 -1.56 -17.85
N ALA A 271 -20.43 -2.56 -17.23
CA ALA A 271 -19.92 -3.20 -16.03
C ALA A 271 -19.51 -4.64 -16.32
N LEU A 272 -18.29 -5.01 -15.93
CA LEU A 272 -17.79 -6.38 -16.03
C LEU A 272 -17.36 -6.86 -14.64
N PHE A 273 -18.12 -7.79 -14.06
CA PHE A 273 -17.83 -8.28 -12.71
C PHE A 273 -17.41 -9.75 -12.70
N VAL A 274 -16.43 -10.06 -11.86
CA VAL A 274 -15.88 -11.39 -11.67
C VAL A 274 -16.45 -12.02 -10.41
N GLY A 275 -16.86 -13.28 -10.48
CA GLY A 275 -17.34 -14.07 -9.34
C GLY A 275 -18.81 -14.46 -9.44
N VAL A 276 -19.27 -15.24 -8.47
CA VAL A 276 -20.58 -15.91 -8.46
C VAL A 276 -21.57 -15.36 -7.43
N ASN A 277 -21.22 -14.26 -6.75
CA ASN A 277 -22.08 -13.66 -5.73
C ASN A 277 -23.29 -12.96 -6.38
N GLU A 278 -24.46 -13.59 -6.31
CA GLU A 278 -25.68 -13.06 -6.92
C GLU A 278 -26.15 -11.71 -6.33
N ASN A 279 -25.93 -11.45 -5.04
CA ASN A 279 -26.29 -10.16 -4.43
C ASN A 279 -25.47 -9.01 -5.03
N LEU A 280 -24.17 -9.27 -5.28
CA LEU A 280 -23.31 -8.32 -5.96
C LEU A 280 -23.75 -8.11 -7.41
N ARG A 281 -24.04 -9.20 -8.14
CA ARG A 281 -24.52 -9.13 -9.53
C ARG A 281 -25.79 -8.31 -9.65
N GLU A 282 -26.74 -8.53 -8.73
CA GLU A 282 -27.99 -7.78 -8.70
C GLU A 282 -27.78 -6.30 -8.38
N SER A 283 -26.89 -5.99 -7.43
CA SER A 283 -26.52 -4.61 -7.13
C SER A 283 -25.91 -3.89 -8.34
N VAL A 284 -25.08 -4.58 -9.13
CA VAL A 284 -24.50 -4.04 -10.37
C VAL A 284 -25.58 -3.80 -11.43
N ARG A 285 -26.51 -4.76 -11.64
CA ARG A 285 -27.62 -4.60 -12.60
C ARG A 285 -28.50 -3.40 -12.23
N GLN A 286 -28.82 -3.24 -10.96
CA GLN A 286 -29.62 -2.12 -10.46
C GLN A 286 -28.92 -0.77 -10.65
N LEU A 287 -27.60 -0.71 -10.45
CA LEU A 287 -26.83 0.51 -10.66
C LEU A 287 -26.74 0.90 -12.14
N VAL A 288 -26.52 -0.07 -13.04
CA VAL A 288 -26.37 0.20 -14.49
C VAL A 288 -27.73 0.41 -15.17
N GLY A 289 -28.80 -0.20 -14.67
CA GLY A 289 -30.17 -0.11 -15.19
C GLY A 289 -30.43 -0.96 -16.45
N ASP A 290 -29.43 -1.13 -17.31
CA ASP A 290 -29.50 -1.95 -18.51
C ASP A 290 -28.65 -3.23 -18.38
N VAL A 291 -29.33 -4.37 -18.35
CA VAL A 291 -28.71 -5.69 -18.19
C VAL A 291 -27.80 -6.04 -19.38
N SER A 292 -28.06 -5.51 -20.58
CA SER A 292 -27.21 -5.75 -21.75
C SER A 292 -25.82 -5.11 -21.63
N ARG A 293 -25.66 -4.13 -20.74
CA ARG A 293 -24.39 -3.48 -20.40
C ARG A 293 -23.68 -4.11 -19.20
N CYS A 294 -24.22 -5.19 -18.65
CA CYS A 294 -23.64 -5.93 -17.54
C CYS A 294 -23.10 -7.28 -18.03
N CYS A 295 -21.84 -7.56 -17.74
CA CYS A 295 -21.19 -8.84 -18.03
C CYS A 295 -20.68 -9.45 -16.72
N PHE A 296 -20.96 -10.75 -16.52
CA PHE A 296 -20.53 -11.49 -15.33
C PHE A 296 -19.74 -12.72 -15.75
N VAL A 297 -18.52 -12.85 -15.25
CA VAL A 297 -17.62 -13.98 -15.54
C VAL A 297 -17.19 -14.67 -14.25
N SER A 298 -16.81 -15.95 -14.33
CA SER A 298 -16.42 -16.72 -13.15
C SER A 298 -14.99 -16.46 -12.68
N CYS A 299 -14.08 -16.11 -13.59
CA CYS A 299 -12.67 -15.84 -13.28
C CYS A 299 -12.08 -14.77 -14.23
N PRO A 300 -10.97 -14.11 -13.83
CA PRO A 300 -10.31 -13.09 -14.65
C PRO A 300 -9.76 -13.62 -15.98
N ASP A 301 -9.46 -14.93 -16.06
CA ASP A 301 -8.88 -15.54 -17.27
C ASP A 301 -9.82 -15.49 -18.47
N VAL A 302 -11.14 -15.48 -18.25
CA VAL A 302 -12.12 -15.25 -19.31
C VAL A 302 -11.91 -13.86 -19.94
N ILE A 303 -11.66 -12.84 -19.13
CA ILE A 303 -11.38 -11.48 -19.58
C ILE A 303 -10.03 -11.43 -20.31
N HIS A 304 -9.01 -12.12 -19.77
CA HIS A 304 -7.69 -12.20 -20.39
C HIS A 304 -7.77 -12.82 -21.80
N ALA A 305 -8.50 -13.94 -21.94
CA ALA A 305 -8.72 -14.59 -23.23
C ALA A 305 -9.51 -13.70 -24.19
N ALA A 306 -10.59 -13.07 -23.73
CA ALA A 306 -11.38 -12.15 -24.56
C ALA A 306 -10.56 -10.94 -25.05
N MET A 307 -9.75 -10.33 -24.18
CA MET A 307 -8.84 -9.24 -24.58
C MET A 307 -7.79 -9.71 -25.58
N ALA A 308 -7.28 -10.95 -25.44
CA ALA A 308 -6.32 -11.52 -26.37
C ALA A 308 -6.94 -11.73 -27.76
N GLU A 309 -8.19 -12.21 -27.82
CA GLU A 309 -8.92 -12.39 -29.07
C GLU A 309 -9.16 -11.06 -29.79
N LEU A 310 -9.66 -10.04 -29.08
CA LEU A 310 -9.85 -8.69 -29.64
C LEU A 310 -8.54 -8.10 -30.18
N LEU A 311 -7.41 -8.37 -29.52
CA LEU A 311 -6.09 -7.96 -29.99
C LEU A 311 -5.68 -8.68 -31.29
N ASN A 312 -6.07 -9.94 -31.45
CA ASN A 312 -5.79 -10.75 -32.64
C ASN A 312 -6.68 -10.34 -33.82
N GLU A 313 -7.98 -10.19 -33.61
CA GLU A 313 -8.95 -9.75 -34.63
C GLU A 313 -8.56 -8.39 -35.21
N LYS A 314 -8.23 -7.41 -34.35
CA LYS A 314 -7.82 -6.09 -34.81
C LYS A 314 -6.46 -6.11 -35.50
N ARG A 315 -5.60 -7.11 -35.23
CA ARG A 315 -4.34 -7.28 -35.97
C ARG A 315 -4.57 -7.86 -37.38
N ALA A 316 -5.65 -8.62 -37.57
CA ALA A 316 -6.00 -9.14 -38.89
C ALA A 316 -6.64 -8.08 -39.81
N THR A 317 -7.16 -6.99 -39.25
CA THR A 317 -7.81 -5.89 -39.99
C THR A 317 -6.92 -4.66 -40.22
N GLU A 318 -5.70 -4.63 -39.66
CA GLU A 318 -4.63 -3.64 -39.92
C GLU A 318 -3.57 -4.22 -40.87
#